data_AF-A0A7H8KPM2-F1
#
_entry.id   AF-A0A7H8KPM2-F1
#
_cell.length_a   1.000
_cell.length_b   1.000
_cell.length_c   1.000
_cell.angle_alpha   90.00
_cell.angle_beta   90.00
_cell.angle_gamma   90.00
#
_symmetry.space_group_name_H-M   'P 1'
#
loop_
_entity.id
_entity.type
_entity.pdbx_description
1 polymer ?
#
loop_
_entity_poly.entity_id
_entity_poly.type
_entity_poly.pdbx_seq_one_letter_code
_entity_poly.pdbx_strand_id
1 'polypeptide(L)'
;MDIVHASLRRKDAPEQPHDGEAEEVQAALWAHATPTDALQHITVRCTPEQVDLLLYLLSRPATAEPAPRGPALPGPPRTTAKDSPTVAYDLITRSHRASPMLRRRYRPPIPPLHTGSPLRTP
;
A
#
# COMPACT_ATOMS: atom_id res chain seq x y z
N MET A 1 -7.51 -10.66 -6.82
CA MET A 1 -7.73 -9.34 -6.19
C MET A 1 -7.19 -9.46 -4.79
N ASP A 2 -6.29 -8.57 -4.42
CA ASP A 2 -5.61 -8.60 -3.13
C ASP A 2 -6.17 -7.50 -2.25
N ILE A 3 -6.41 -7.82 -0.99
CA ILE A 3 -6.88 -6.87 0.01
C ILE A 3 -5.74 -6.69 1.02
N VAL A 4 -5.25 -5.47 1.12
CA VAL A 4 -4.18 -5.13 2.06
C VAL A 4 -4.76 -4.25 3.16
N HIS A 5 -4.59 -4.70 4.39
CA HIS A 5 -4.87 -3.91 5.58
C HIS A 5 -3.60 -3.17 6.01
N ALA A 6 -3.70 -1.87 6.23
CA ALA A 6 -2.63 -1.03 6.76
C ALA A 6 -3.19 -0.03 7.77
N SER A 7 -2.34 0.44 8.68
CA SER A 7 -2.75 1.45 9.65
C SER A 7 -1.74 2.59 9.75
N LEU A 8 -2.26 3.80 9.94
CA LEU A 8 -1.49 5.03 10.16
C LEU A 8 -1.75 5.54 11.58
N ARG A 9 -0.71 5.50 12.42
CA ARG A 9 -0.80 5.98 13.81
C ARG A 9 -0.82 7.50 13.86
N ARG A 10 -1.68 8.09 14.69
CA ARG A 10 -1.66 9.53 14.94
C ARG A 10 -0.38 9.95 15.67
N LYS A 11 0.03 11.20 15.48
CA LYS A 11 1.18 11.79 16.17
C LYS A 11 0.83 12.31 17.55
N ASP A 12 -0.30 13.02 17.65
CA ASP A 12 -0.78 13.62 18.87
C ASP A 12 -1.55 12.63 19.74
N ALA A 13 -1.87 13.04 20.98
CA ALA A 13 -2.73 12.29 21.90
C ALA A 13 -4.04 11.89 21.21
N PRO A 14 -4.71 10.81 21.64
CA PRO A 14 -5.94 10.35 21.00
C PRO A 14 -6.93 11.51 20.86
N GLU A 15 -7.14 11.91 19.61
CA GLU A 15 -7.99 13.02 19.22
C GLU A 15 -9.20 12.41 18.53
N GLN A 16 -10.40 12.90 18.85
CA GLN A 16 -11.59 12.41 18.17
C GLN A 16 -11.44 12.66 16.66
N PRO A 17 -11.72 11.65 15.82
CA PRO A 17 -11.82 11.86 14.39
C PRO A 17 -12.79 13.01 14.13
N HIS A 18 -12.39 13.97 13.29
CA HIS A 18 -13.29 15.02 12.85
C HIS A 18 -14.08 14.54 11.64
N ASP A 19 -15.26 15.13 11.46
CA ASP A 19 -16.09 14.86 10.29
C ASP A 19 -15.31 15.15 9.00
N GLY A 20 -15.33 14.19 8.07
CA GLY A 20 -14.62 14.27 6.79
C GLY A 20 -13.17 13.75 6.80
N GLU A 21 -12.58 13.41 7.96
CA GLU A 21 -11.19 12.95 8.02
C GLU A 21 -10.92 11.72 7.12
N ALA A 22 -11.85 10.76 7.15
CA ALA A 22 -11.75 9.55 6.34
C ALA A 22 -11.73 9.86 4.83
N GLU A 23 -12.54 10.83 4.41
CA GLU A 23 -12.65 11.29 3.02
C GLU A 23 -11.40 12.05 2.60
N GLU A 24 -10.82 12.87 3.48
CA GLU A 24 -9.56 13.56 3.20
C GLU A 24 -8.39 12.57 3.05
N VAL A 25 -8.31 11.56 3.92
CA VAL A 25 -7.29 10.51 3.82
C VAL A 25 -7.47 9.70 2.54
N GLN A 26 -8.71 9.34 2.22
CA GLN A 26 -9.04 8.65 0.96
C GLN A 26 -8.67 9.50 -0.26
N ALA A 27 -9.01 10.78 -0.26
CA ALA A 27 -8.68 11.71 -1.34
C ALA A 27 -7.17 11.86 -1.52
N ALA A 28 -6.42 11.97 -0.41
CA ALA A 28 -4.96 12.05 -0.45
C ALA A 28 -4.34 10.78 -1.04
N LEU A 29 -4.83 9.59 -0.68
CA LEU A 29 -4.36 8.33 -1.25
C LEU A 29 -4.68 8.23 -2.74
N TRP A 30 -5.90 8.60 -3.16
CA TRP A 30 -6.28 8.59 -4.58
C TRP A 30 -5.48 9.59 -5.42
N ALA A 31 -5.22 10.79 -4.90
CA ALA A 31 -4.45 11.82 -5.60
C ALA A 31 -2.99 11.39 -5.89
N HIS A 32 -2.47 10.42 -5.15
CA HIS A 32 -1.10 9.92 -5.28
C HIS A 32 -1.01 8.45 -5.74
N ALA A 33 -2.16 7.85 -6.07
CA ALA A 33 -2.22 6.55 -6.72
C ALA A 33 -1.75 6.65 -8.17
N THR A 34 -0.92 5.69 -8.58
CA THR A 34 -0.47 5.54 -9.96
C THR A 34 -1.16 4.34 -10.60
N PRO A 35 -1.27 4.27 -11.93
CA PRO A 35 -1.78 3.08 -12.60
C PRO A 35 -0.99 1.82 -12.23
N THR A 36 0.30 1.93 -11.91
CA THR A 36 1.14 0.80 -11.48
C THR A 36 0.72 0.22 -10.13
N ASP A 37 0.11 1.04 -9.26
CA ASP A 37 -0.34 0.59 -7.94
C ASP A 37 -1.58 -0.32 -8.03
N ALA A 38 -2.25 -0.35 -9.19
CA ALA A 38 -3.39 -1.22 -9.47
C ALA A 38 -4.54 -1.08 -8.44
N LEU A 39 -4.63 0.10 -7.81
CA LEU A 39 -5.64 0.44 -6.80
C LEU A 39 -7.03 0.51 -7.43
N GLN A 40 -7.99 -0.21 -6.86
CA GLN A 40 -9.40 -0.17 -7.26
C GLN A 40 -10.28 0.54 -6.25
N HIS A 41 -10.05 0.29 -4.96
CA HIS A 41 -10.90 0.81 -3.91
C HIS A 41 -10.09 1.04 -2.64
N ILE A 42 -10.54 2.01 -1.85
CA ILE A 42 -10.00 2.32 -0.52
C ILE A 42 -11.18 2.43 0.42
N THR A 43 -11.12 1.69 1.52
CA THR A 43 -11.98 1.93 2.68
C THR A 43 -11.12 2.52 3.79
N VAL A 44 -11.61 3.59 4.40
CA VAL A 44 -10.92 4.29 5.49
C VAL A 44 -11.80 4.25 6.73
N ARG A 45 -11.20 3.86 7.86
CA ARG A 45 -11.85 3.93 9.17
C ARG A 45 -10.96 4.72 10.11
N CYS A 46 -11.47 5.85 10.59
CA CYS A 46 -10.78 6.66 11.57
C CYS A 46 -11.11 6.18 12.99
N THR A 47 -10.08 5.99 13.81
CA THR A 47 -10.17 5.80 15.25
C THR A 47 -9.44 6.95 15.96
N PRO A 48 -9.63 7.10 17.29
CA PRO A 48 -8.92 8.13 18.04
C PRO A 48 -7.40 7.98 18.01
N GLU A 49 -6.87 6.76 17.87
CA GLU A 49 -5.43 6.47 17.91
C GLU A 49 -4.80 6.32 16.52
N GLN A 50 -5.58 5.94 15.51
CA GLN A 50 -5.08 5.59 14.19
C GLN A 50 -6.13 5.72 13.11
N VAL A 51 -5.70 5.61 11.86
CA VAL A 51 -6.58 5.37 10.73
C VAL A 51 -6.27 4.01 10.16
N ASP A 52 -7.29 3.16 10.07
CA ASP A 52 -7.23 1.86 9.43
C ASP A 52 -7.64 2.01 7.96
N LEU A 53 -6.83 1.41 7.10
CA LEU A 53 -6.93 1.47 5.65
C LEU A 53 -7.11 0.06 5.12
N LEU A 54 -8.13 -0.13 4.30
CA LEU A 54 -8.33 -1.34 3.51
C LEU A 54 -8.16 -0.99 2.04
N LEU A 55 -7.06 -1.45 1.45
CA LEU A 55 -6.72 -1.19 0.05
C LEU A 55 -7.05 -2.42 -0.79
N TYR A 56 -7.84 -2.20 -1.82
CA TYR A 56 -8.23 -3.23 -2.77
C TYR A 56 -7.39 -3.06 -4.03
N LEU A 57 -6.49 -4.02 -4.28
CA LEU A 57 -5.53 -3.99 -5.37
C LEU A 57 -5.87 -5.09 -6.39
N LEU A 58 -5.79 -4.74 -7.67
CA LEU A 58 -5.83 -5.74 -8.74
C LEU A 58 -4.55 -6.57 -8.69
N SER A 59 -4.70 -7.86 -8.42
CA SER A 59 -3.64 -8.83 -8.60
C SER A 59 -3.25 -8.84 -10.07
N ARG A 60 -2.07 -8.29 -10.39
CA ARG A 60 -1.52 -8.43 -11.73
C ARG A 60 -0.88 -9.81 -11.80
N PRO A 61 -1.36 -10.73 -12.65
CA PRO A 61 -0.57 -11.91 -12.94
C PRO A 61 0.77 -11.38 -13.44
N ALA A 62 1.86 -11.78 -12.78
CA ALA A 62 3.18 -11.65 -13.36
C ALA A 62 3.04 -12.22 -14.77
N THR A 63 3.12 -11.37 -15.79
CA THR A 63 2.90 -11.79 -17.16
C THR A 63 4.10 -12.64 -17.53
N ALA A 64 4.08 -13.88 -17.08
CA ALA A 64 4.90 -14.96 -17.59
C ALA A 64 4.30 -15.29 -18.95
N GLU A 65 4.55 -14.41 -19.92
CA GLU A 65 4.52 -14.85 -21.31
C GLU A 65 5.45 -16.07 -21.39
N PRO A 66 4.94 -17.23 -21.85
CA PRO A 66 5.81 -18.38 -22.06
C PRO A 66 6.87 -17.96 -23.06
N ALA A 67 8.14 -18.04 -22.66
CA ALA A 67 9.25 -17.63 -23.50
C ALA A 67 9.10 -18.29 -24.88
N PRO A 68 9.22 -17.54 -25.99
CA PRO A 68 9.35 -18.20 -27.29
C PRO A 68 10.58 -19.10 -27.19
N ARG A 69 10.40 -20.38 -27.54
CA ARG A 69 11.46 -21.39 -27.57
C ARG A 69 12.49 -20.98 -28.62
N GLY A 70 13.42 -20.10 -28.25
CA GLY A 70 14.46 -19.55 -29.11
C GLY A 70 15.65 -19.09 -28.26
N PRO A 71 16.86 -19.05 -28.83
CA PRO A 71 18.09 -18.80 -28.07
C PRO A 71 18.03 -17.44 -27.36
N ALA A 72 18.25 -17.48 -26.05
CA ALA A 72 18.05 -16.37 -25.13
C ALA A 72 19.05 -15.24 -25.39
N LEU A 73 18.57 -14.14 -25.97
CA LEU A 73 19.22 -12.83 -25.83
C LEU A 73 18.89 -12.29 -24.42
N PRO A 74 19.86 -11.72 -23.68
CA PRO A 74 19.58 -11.03 -22.43
C PRO A 74 18.78 -9.76 -22.73
N GLY A 75 17.45 -9.89 -22.72
CA GLY A 75 16.53 -8.77 -22.71
C GLY A 75 16.63 -7.97 -21.40
N PRO A 76 16.09 -6.74 -21.36
CA PRO A 76 16.11 -5.92 -20.17
C PRO A 76 15.49 -6.67 -18.97
N PRO A 77 15.95 -6.41 -17.73
CA PRO A 77 15.46 -7.09 -16.55
C PRO A 77 13.94 -6.95 -16.47
N ARG A 78 13.26 -8.11 -16.54
CA ARG A 78 11.81 -8.21 -16.38
C ARG A 78 11.46 -7.60 -15.03
N THR A 79 10.59 -6.58 -15.00
CA THR A 79 10.06 -6.03 -13.76
C THR A 79 9.36 -7.15 -13.00
N THR A 80 9.95 -7.60 -11.90
CA THR A 80 9.32 -8.54 -10.98
C THR A 80 8.00 -7.91 -10.53
N ALA A 81 6.91 -8.69 -10.60
CA ALA A 81 5.64 -8.24 -10.04
C ALA A 81 5.88 -7.89 -8.56
N LYS A 82 5.56 -6.66 -8.16
CA LYS A 82 5.65 -6.26 -6.76
C LYS A 82 4.54 -6.96 -5.99
N ASP A 83 4.87 -7.47 -4.81
CA ASP A 83 3.89 -8.02 -3.89
C ASP A 83 2.91 -6.92 -3.45
N SER A 84 1.64 -7.27 -3.33
CA SER A 84 0.55 -6.34 -2.98
C SER A 84 0.80 -5.53 -1.70
N PRO A 85 1.38 -6.10 -0.60
CA PRO A 85 1.77 -5.31 0.57
C PRO A 85 2.85 -4.25 0.28
N THR A 86 3.82 -4.56 -0.58
CA THR A 86 4.86 -3.59 -0.99
C THR A 86 4.25 -2.46 -1.81
N VAL A 87 3.32 -2.77 -2.71
CA VAL A 87 2.58 -1.76 -3.49
C VAL A 87 1.78 -0.83 -2.58
N ALA A 88 1.02 -1.40 -1.63
CA ALA A 88 0.26 -0.62 -0.66
C ALA A 88 1.19 0.28 0.19
N TYR A 89 2.31 -0.27 0.66
CA TYR A 89 3.28 0.49 1.44
C TYR A 89 3.89 1.66 0.65
N ASP A 90 4.27 1.43 -0.61
CA ASP A 90 4.81 2.46 -1.50
C ASP A 90 3.78 3.59 -1.72
N LEU A 91 2.51 3.22 -1.96
CA LEU A 91 1.41 4.17 -2.11
C LEU A 91 1.20 5.00 -0.85
N ILE A 92 1.10 4.36 0.32
CA ILE A 92 0.88 5.06 1.59
C ILE A 92 2.08 5.96 1.91
N THR A 93 3.30 5.49 1.67
CA THR A 93 4.53 6.27 1.88
C THR A 93 4.58 7.48 0.95
N ARG A 94 4.25 7.31 -0.33
CA ARG A 94 4.19 8.40 -1.32
C ARG A 94 3.16 9.44 -0.90
N SER A 95 1.96 8.99 -0.54
CA SER A 95 0.86 9.85 -0.12
C SER A 95 1.20 10.60 1.15
N HIS A 96 1.80 9.91 2.14
CA HIS A 96 2.30 10.52 3.36
C HIS A 96 3.33 11.60 3.04
N ARG A 97 4.32 11.36 2.18
CA ARG A 97 5.34 12.37 1.85
C ARG A 97 4.78 13.58 1.12
N ALA A 98 3.80 13.39 0.25
CA ALA A 98 3.26 14.44 -0.61
C ALA A 98 2.15 15.27 0.07
N SER A 99 1.36 14.68 0.97
CA SER A 99 0.25 15.38 1.63
C SER A 99 0.70 16.03 2.96
N PRO A 100 0.68 17.37 3.09
CA PRO A 100 1.00 18.06 4.34
C PRO A 100 0.07 17.65 5.49
N MET A 101 -1.20 17.37 5.19
CA MET A 101 -2.18 16.91 6.19
C MET A 101 -1.76 15.55 6.77
N LEU A 102 -1.42 14.58 5.91
CA LEU A 102 -0.99 13.26 6.37
C LEU A 102 0.32 13.35 7.19
N ARG A 103 1.26 14.20 6.78
CA ARG A 103 2.53 14.42 7.50
C ARG A 103 2.33 15.05 8.86
N ARG A 104 1.38 15.97 8.98
CA ARG A 104 1.14 16.70 10.23
C ARG A 104 0.44 15.80 11.24
N ARG A 105 -0.55 15.02 10.80
CA ARG A 105 -1.43 14.23 11.70
C ARG A 105 -0.93 12.81 11.98
N TYR A 106 -0.27 12.15 11.04
CA TYR A 106 0.10 10.74 11.16
C TYR A 106 1.61 10.50 11.12
N ARG A 107 2.04 9.47 11.84
CA ARG A 107 3.40 8.92 11.78
C ARG A 107 3.64 8.25 10.43
N PRO A 108 4.90 8.15 9.97
CA PRO A 108 5.23 7.41 8.76
C PRO A 108 4.70 5.97 8.84
N PRO A 109 4.23 5.39 7.72
CA PRO A 109 3.80 4.00 7.71
C PRO A 109 4.95 3.07 8.09
N ILE A 110 4.64 2.04 8.88
CA ILE A 110 5.58 0.99 9.23
C ILE A 110 5.66 0.02 8.04
N PRO A 111 6.87 -0.36 7.58
CA PRO A 111 7.00 -1.32 6.49
C PRO A 111 6.34 -2.65 6.86
N PRO A 112 5.63 -3.30 5.91
CA PRO A 112 5.04 -4.60 6.17
C PRO A 112 6.17 -5.56 6.55
N LEU A 113 6.08 -6.16 7.74
CA LEU A 113 6.93 -7.29 8.10
C LEU A 113 6.59 -8.40 7.10
N HIS A 114 7.55 -8.82 6.29
CA HIS A 114 7.41 -10.03 5.50
C HIS A 114 7.29 -11.20 6.48
N THR A 115 6.06 -11.59 6.86
CA THR A 115 5.81 -12.80 7.64
C THR A 115 6.03 -14.00 6.73
N GLY A 116 7.30 -14.29 6.48
CA GLY A 116 7.81 -15.51 5.88
C GLY A 116 8.78 -16.16 6.87
N SER A 117 8.32 -16.48 8.09
CA SER A 117 9.06 -17.39 8.96
C SER A 117 8.53 -18.80 8.70
N PRO A 118 9.30 -19.70 8.07
CA PRO A 118 8.95 -21.11 8.10
C PRO A 118 9.00 -21.54 9.56
N LEU A 119 7.86 -22.03 10.05
CA LEU A 119 7.72 -22.66 11.35
C LEU A 119 8.69 -23.85 11.39
N ARG A 120 9.89 -23.64 11.94
CA ARG A 120 10.89 -24.67 12.13
C ARG A 120 10.58 -25.34 13.47
N THR A 121 9.68 -26.32 13.46
CA THR A 121 9.48 -27.22 14.61
C THR A 121 10.67 -28.17 14.72
N PRO A 122 11.20 -28.41 15.93
CA PRO A 122 12.20 -29.44 16.20
C PRO A 122 11.62 -30.86 16.09
#